data_AF-A0A3B9FP11-F1
#
_entry.id   AF-A0A3B9FP11-F1
#
_cell.length_a   1.000
_cell.length_b   1.000
_cell.length_c   1.000
_cell.angle_alpha   90.00
_cell.angle_beta   90.00
_cell.angle_gamma   90.00
#
_symmetry.space_group_name_H-M   'P 1'
#
loop_
_entity.id
_entity.type
_entity.pdbx_description
1 polymer ?
#
loop_
_entity_poly.entity_id
_entity_poly.type
_entity_poly.pdbx_seq_one_letter_code
_entity_poly.pdbx_strand_id
1 'polypeptide(L)' 'MNRFLFALFFSLALAGQAAERPNVVILYADDMGVADVSYGDAKAKIRTPNLDRLASEGITFTDGHSSSGICTP' A
#
# COMPACT_ATOMS: atom_id res chain seq x y z
N MET A 1 7.23 40.99 -26.41
CA MET A 1 7.66 39.65 -26.88
C MET A 1 8.34 38.84 -25.77
N ASN A 2 9.32 39.39 -25.06
CA ASN A 2 10.13 38.65 -24.07
C ASN A 2 9.34 38.10 -22.84
N ARG A 3 8.26 38.76 -22.42
CA ARG A 3 7.44 38.31 -21.27
C ARG A 3 6.63 37.04 -21.58
N PHE A 4 6.17 36.89 -22.83
CA PHE A 4 5.46 35.68 -23.28
C PHE A 4 6.41 34.51 -23.43
N LEU A 5 7.62 34.74 -23.96
CA LEU A 5 8.69 33.73 -23.99
C LEU A 5 9.07 33.27 -22.58
N PHE A 6 9.18 34.18 -21.62
CA PHE A 6 9.45 33.83 -20.22
C PHE A 6 8.34 33.01 -19.58
N ALA A 7 7.07 33.37 -19.81
CA ALA A 7 5.92 32.63 -19.31
C ALA A 7 5.85 31.21 -19.90
N LEU A 8 6.13 31.09 -21.21
CA LEU A 8 6.19 29.80 -21.88
C LEU A 8 7.33 28.93 -21.32
N PHE A 9 8.52 29.50 -21.14
CA PHE A 9 9.67 28.79 -20.56
C PHE A 9 9.41 28.30 -19.13
N PHE A 10 8.74 29.14 -18.31
CA PHE A 10 8.36 28.79 -16.94
C PHE A 10 7.32 27.66 -16.90
N SER A 11 6.34 27.67 -17.82
CA SER A 11 5.33 26.63 -17.92
C SER A 11 5.90 25.26 -18.34
N LEU A 12 6.91 25.24 -19.22
CA LEU A 12 7.61 24.01 -19.59
C LEU A 12 8.47 23.44 -18.44
N ALA A 13 9.04 24.31 -17.59
CA ALA A 13 9.84 23.86 -16.45
C ALA A 13 9.02 23.12 -15.38
N LEU A 14 7.73 23.45 -15.23
CA LEU A 14 6.84 22.77 -14.27
C LEU A 14 6.26 21.44 -14.79
N ALA A 15 6.37 21.15 -16.09
CA ALA A 15 5.72 19.98 -16.70
C ALA A 15 6.50 18.66 -16.54
N GLY A 16 7.65 18.66 -15.85
CA GLY A 16 8.70 17.64 -16.04
C GLY A 16 9.01 16.71 -14.86
N GLN A 17 8.23 16.67 -13.78
CA GLN A 17 8.52 15.74 -12.67
C GLN A 17 7.69 14.46 -12.84
N ALA A 18 8.26 13.47 -13.53
CA ALA A 18 7.70 12.13 -13.56
C ALA A 18 7.66 11.58 -12.13
N ALA A 19 6.50 11.05 -11.70
CA ALA A 19 6.40 10.41 -10.41
C ALA A 19 7.43 9.27 -10.33
N GLU A 20 8.15 9.18 -9.22
CA GLU A 20 9.06 8.07 -9.00
C GLU A 20 8.28 6.75 -9.09
N ARG A 21 8.85 5.77 -9.79
CA ARG A 21 8.26 4.43 -9.87
C ARG A 21 8.34 3.80 -8.48
N PRO A 22 7.21 3.50 -7.83
CA PRO A 22 7.26 2.92 -6.49
C PRO A 22 7.78 1.49 -6.57
N ASN A 23 8.47 1.06 -5.51
CA ASN A 23 8.71 -0.36 -5.28
C ASN A 23 7.42 -1.01 -4.78
N VAL A 24 7.12 -2.21 -5.28
CA VAL A 24 5.98 -3.01 -4.83
C VAL A 24 6.52 -4.25 -4.14
N VAL A 25 6.21 -4.42 -2.85
CA VAL A 25 6.59 -5.58 -2.05
C VAL A 25 5.33 -6.33 -1.64
N ILE A 26 5.25 -7.62 -1.99
CA ILE A 26 4.16 -8.50 -1.59
C ILE A 26 4.68 -9.36 -0.44
N LEU A 27 4.14 -9.13 0.76
CA LEU A 27 4.31 -10.03 1.89
C LEU A 27 3.20 -11.08 1.82
N TYR A 28 3.57 -12.33 1.57
CA TYR A 28 2.60 -13.41 1.42
C TYR A 28 2.82 -14.45 2.51
N ALA A 29 1.77 -14.73 3.29
CA ALA A 29 1.82 -15.68 4.39
C ALA A 29 0.93 -16.88 4.10
N ASP A 30 1.42 -18.05 4.49
CA ASP A 30 0.73 -19.34 4.32
C ASP A 30 -0.13 -19.63 5.55
N ASP A 31 -1.35 -20.13 5.34
CA ASP A 31 -2.31 -20.52 6.39
C ASP A 31 -2.57 -19.50 7.51
N MET A 32 -2.41 -18.19 7.24
CA MET A 32 -2.67 -17.13 8.22
C MET A 32 -4.15 -16.72 8.22
N GLY A 33 -4.82 -16.93 9.35
CA GLY A 33 -6.19 -16.47 9.58
C GLY A 33 -6.28 -15.03 10.06
N VAL A 34 -7.47 -14.43 9.92
CA VAL A 34 -7.75 -13.04 10.37
C VAL A 34 -7.54 -12.86 11.88
N ALA A 35 -7.84 -13.88 12.68
CA ALA A 35 -7.69 -13.83 14.13
C ALA A 35 -6.25 -14.10 14.62
N ASP A 36 -5.34 -14.45 13.72
CA ASP A 36 -3.92 -14.68 14.07
C ASP A 36 -3.13 -13.37 14.21
N VAL A 37 -3.63 -12.28 13.62
CA VAL A 37 -3.01 -10.95 13.63
C VAL A 37 -3.74 -10.01 14.61
N SER A 38 -2.98 -9.24 15.39
CA SER A 38 -3.57 -8.42 16.45
C SER A 38 -4.38 -7.20 15.97
N TYR A 39 -4.24 -6.80 14.70
CA TYR A 39 -5.14 -5.81 14.10
C TYR A 39 -6.47 -6.42 13.65
N GLY A 40 -6.53 -7.74 13.43
CA GLY A 40 -7.73 -8.46 12.97
C GLY A 40 -8.61 -8.97 14.12
N ASP A 41 -8.01 -9.26 15.28
CA ASP A 41 -8.72 -9.57 16.52
C ASP A 41 -8.02 -8.95 17.74
N ALA A 42 -8.74 -8.14 18.51
CA ALA A 42 -8.24 -7.56 19.76
C ALA A 42 -7.86 -8.62 20.81
N LYS A 43 -8.37 -9.85 20.68
CA LYS A 43 -8.06 -11.01 21.53
C LYS A 43 -7.03 -11.95 20.88
N ALA A 44 -6.40 -11.57 19.77
CA ALA A 44 -5.37 -12.36 19.13
C ALA A 44 -4.31 -12.82 20.15
N LYS A 45 -3.95 -14.11 20.09
CA LYS A 45 -2.97 -14.71 21.01
C LYS A 45 -1.56 -14.17 20.78
N ILE A 46 -1.25 -13.80 19.54
CA ILE A 46 0.06 -13.33 19.11
C ILE A 46 -0.02 -11.82 18.87
N ARG A 47 0.92 -11.07 19.44
CA ARG A 47 1.08 -9.65 19.17
C ARG A 47 1.91 -9.47 17.90
N THR A 48 1.38 -8.72 16.94
CA THR A 48 2.02 -8.49 15.64
C THR A 48 2.30 -7.00 15.42
N PRO A 49 3.14 -6.34 16.24
CA PRO A 49 3.27 -4.88 16.26
C PRO A 49 3.70 -4.27 14.91
N ASN A 50 4.48 -5.01 14.11
CA ASN A 50 4.88 -4.55 12.78
C ASN A 50 3.71 -4.60 11.78
N LEU A 51 2.85 -5.62 11.86
CA LEU A 51 1.64 -5.71 11.03
C LEU A 51 0.57 -4.72 11.49
N ASP A 52 0.44 -4.50 12.80
CA ASP A 52 -0.44 -3.48 13.36
C ASP A 52 -0.05 -2.09 12.86
N ARG A 53 1.26 -1.79 12.83
CA ARG A 53 1.78 -0.54 12.27
C ARG A 53 1.43 -0.40 10.78
N LEU A 54 1.66 -1.44 9.98
CA LEU A 54 1.29 -1.45 8.55
C LEU A 54 -0.21 -1.22 8.33
N ALA A 55 -1.07 -1.84 9.15
CA ALA A 55 -2.52 -1.64 9.09
C ALA A 55 -2.91 -0.19 9.44
N SER A 56 -2.26 0.43 10.43
CA SER A 56 -2.53 1.82 10.85
C SER A 56 -2.04 2.90 9.88
N GLU A 57 -0.99 2.60 9.10
CA GLU A 57 -0.41 3.52 8.11
C GLU A 57 -1.02 3.32 6.71
N GLY A 58 -1.91 2.34 6.55
CA GLY A 58 -2.43 1.89 5.26
C GLY A 58 -3.95 1.70 5.25
N ILE A 59 -4.38 0.74 4.42
CA ILE A 59 -5.79 0.36 4.27
C ILE A 59 -5.91 -1.11 4.62
N THR A 60 -6.85 -1.44 5.50
CA THR A 60 -7.23 -2.81 5.85
C THR A 60 -8.52 -3.20 5.14
N PHE A 61 -8.49 -4.29 4.38
CA PHE A 61 -9.68 -4.88 3.79
C PHE A 61 -10.30 -5.87 4.79
N THR A 62 -11.49 -5.57 5.30
CA THR A 62 -12.20 -6.42 6.28
C THR A 62 -13.06 -7.50 5.65
N ASP A 63 -13.27 -7.43 4.34
CA ASP A 63 -14.05 -8.38 3.54
C ASP A 63 -13.20 -8.86 2.35
N GLY A 64 -12.10 -9.52 2.68
CA GLY A 64 -11.14 -10.08 1.73
C GLY A 64 -11.21 -11.60 1.71
N HIS A 65 -11.39 -12.19 0.52
CA HIS A 65 -11.52 -13.63 0.33
C HIS A 65 -10.47 -14.18 -0.63
N SER A 66 -9.94 -15.36 -0.30
CA SER A 66 -9.20 -16.17 -1.27
C SER A 66 -10.16 -16.74 -2.32
N SER A 67 -9.66 -16.99 -3.54
CA SER A 67 -10.42 -17.67 -4.58
C SER A 67 -10.67 -19.16 -4.28
N SER A 68 -9.89 -19.74 -3.37
CA SER A 68 -9.98 -21.14 -2.94
C SER A 68 -9.53 -21.29 -1.48
N GLY A 69 -9.99 -22.35 -0.81
CA GLY A 69 -9.59 -22.71 0.55
C GLY A 69 -8.33 -23.59 0.63
N ILE A 70 -7.62 -23.79 -0.48
CA ILE A 70 -6.41 -24.62 -0.58
C ILE A 70 -5.31 -23.88 -1.36
N CYS A 71 -4.04 -24.20 -1.09
CA CYS A 71 -2.89 -23.48 -1.64
C CYS A 71 -2.69 -23.71 -3.16
N THR A 72 -2.93 -24.92 -3.65
CA THR A 72 -2.91 -25.25 -5.08
C THR A 72 -4.34 -25.54 -5.54
N PRO A 73 -5.05 -24.54 -6.10
CA PRO A 73 -6.45 -24.66 -6.48
C PRO A 73 -6.68 -25.54 -7.71
#